data_AF-E3L0Y8-F1
#
_entry.id   AF-E3L0Y8-F1
#
_cell.length_a   1.000
_cell.length_b   1.000
_cell.length_c   1.000
_cell.angle_alpha   90.00
_cell.angle_beta   90.00
_cell.angle_gamma   90.00
#
_symmetry.space_group_name_H-M   'P 1'
#
loop_
_entity.id
_entity.type
_entity.pdbx_description
1 polymer ?
#
loop_
_entity_poly.entity_id
_entity_poly.type
_entity_poly.pdbx_seq_one_letter_code
_entity_poly.pdbx_strand_id
1 'polypeptide(L)'
;MEVYLFVFIVVTVLLQACTSYDTSDPNVKCFPTKAGRADCNNALKKIMYEADSSLDIREYHVERISGNCVVMVDNPNVLALNKQIVTDGFKKLLGHCKNNSGYYNLTNPATVTLSIRSRQPLPIIEDDSKFNEVFCYGKKLASPSDCQKYA
;
A
#
# COMPACT_ATOMS: atom_id res chain seq x y z
N MET A 1 -44.64 13.73 -15.66
CA MET A 1 -43.45 14.41 -15.09
C MET A 1 -42.86 13.67 -13.89
N GLU A 2 -43.64 12.83 -13.19
CA GLU A 2 -43.16 12.06 -12.02
C GLU A 2 -42.29 10.84 -12.40
N VAL A 3 -42.59 10.14 -13.49
CA VAL A 3 -41.85 8.93 -13.91
C VAL A 3 -40.37 9.22 -14.21
N TYR A 4 -40.07 10.38 -14.78
CA TYR A 4 -38.68 10.77 -15.10
C TYR A 4 -37.85 11.08 -13.85
N LEU A 5 -38.47 11.62 -12.79
CA LEU A 5 -37.77 11.95 -11.55
C LEU A 5 -37.29 10.69 -10.81
N PHE A 6 -38.11 9.64 -10.80
CA PHE A 6 -37.74 8.34 -10.22
C PHE A 6 -36.61 7.64 -10.98
N VAL A 7 -36.59 7.71 -12.31
CA VAL A 7 -35.52 7.10 -13.13
C VAL A 7 -34.17 7.77 -12.88
N PHE A 8 -34.13 9.09 -12.72
CA PHE A 8 -32.88 9.81 -12.43
C PHE A 8 -32.30 9.49 -11.04
N ILE A 9 -33.14 9.28 -10.02
CA ILE A 9 -32.68 8.95 -8.66
C ILE A 9 -32.09 7.52 -8.61
N VAL A 10 -32.68 6.57 -9.34
CA VAL A 10 -32.15 5.19 -9.38
C VAL A 10 -30.78 5.15 -10.05
N VAL A 11 -30.56 5.95 -11.11
CA VAL A 11 -29.27 5.99 -11.82
C VAL A 11 -28.18 6.67 -10.98
N THR A 12 -28.47 7.73 -10.22
CA THR A 12 -27.47 8.39 -9.37
C THR A 12 -27.06 7.57 -8.14
N VAL A 13 -27.98 6.77 -7.57
CA VAL A 13 -27.67 5.84 -6.46
C VAL A 13 -26.82 4.65 -6.95
N LEU A 14 -27.06 4.15 -8.16
CA LEU A 14 -26.28 3.04 -8.75
C LEU A 14 -24.83 3.45 -9.10
N LEU A 15 -24.57 4.71 -9.41
CA LEU A 15 -23.22 5.21 -9.73
C LEU A 15 -22.27 5.26 -8.52
N GLN A 16 -22.78 5.27 -7.28
CA GLN A 16 -21.96 5.20 -6.06
C GLN A 16 -21.62 3.77 -5.63
N ALA A 17 -22.15 2.74 -6.31
CA ALA A 17 -21.89 1.34 -5.97
C ALA A 17 -20.54 0.80 -6.47
N CYS A 18 -19.72 1.64 -7.12
CA CYS A 18 -18.38 1.27 -7.55
C CYS A 18 -17.41 1.41 -6.37
N THR A 19 -17.33 0.33 -5.58
CA THR A 19 -16.38 0.06 -4.47
C THR A 19 -16.83 0.45 -3.06
N SER A 20 -17.81 -0.27 -2.49
CA SER A 20 -18.09 -0.23 -1.05
C SER A 20 -17.03 -1.01 -0.25
N TYR A 21 -15.94 -0.32 0.10
CA TYR A 21 -15.08 -0.72 1.22
C TYR A 21 -15.74 -0.33 2.54
N ASP A 22 -15.42 -1.07 3.60
CA ASP A 22 -16.02 -0.89 4.91
C ASP A 22 -15.42 0.33 5.63
N THR A 23 -16.23 1.36 5.85
CA THR A 23 -15.85 2.62 6.51
C THR A 23 -16.22 2.67 7.99
N SER A 24 -16.56 1.53 8.61
CA SER A 24 -17.01 1.48 10.00
C SER A 24 -15.93 1.79 11.03
N ASP A 25 -14.65 1.56 10.71
CA ASP A 25 -13.54 1.91 11.60
C ASP A 25 -12.90 3.24 11.20
N PRO A 26 -12.94 4.27 12.07
CA PRO A 26 -12.38 5.59 11.75
C PRO A 26 -10.85 5.61 11.63
N ASN A 27 -10.15 4.58 12.11
CA ASN A 27 -8.70 4.46 12.00
C ASN A 27 -8.28 3.79 10.70
N VAL A 28 -9.22 3.22 9.95
CA VAL A 28 -8.97 2.58 8.66
C VAL A 28 -9.48 3.46 7.54
N LYS A 29 -8.60 3.77 6.58
CA LYS A 29 -8.99 4.50 5.38
C LYS A 29 -8.57 3.73 4.15
N CYS A 30 -9.51 3.51 3.24
CA CYS A 30 -9.26 2.84 1.98
C CYS A 30 -9.26 3.83 0.82
N PHE A 31 -8.51 3.50 -0.23
CA PHE A 31 -8.39 4.29 -1.45
C PHE A 31 -8.80 3.44 -2.65
N PRO A 32 -9.33 4.02 -3.75
CA PRO A 32 -9.86 3.25 -4.86
C PRO A 32 -8.80 2.46 -5.66
N THR A 33 -7.51 2.78 -5.53
CA THR A 33 -6.41 2.08 -6.21
C THR A 33 -6.30 0.63 -5.75
N LYS A 34 -6.04 -0.30 -6.67
CA LYS A 34 -5.98 -1.73 -6.37
C LYS A 34 -4.56 -2.14 -5.99
N ALA A 35 -4.36 -2.58 -4.75
CA ALA A 35 -3.11 -3.21 -4.33
C ALA A 35 -3.11 -4.72 -4.62
N GLY A 36 -4.28 -5.37 -4.51
CA GLY A 36 -4.46 -6.81 -4.74
C GLY A 36 -4.24 -7.64 -3.47
N ARG A 37 -5.31 -8.26 -2.94
CA ARG A 37 -5.26 -8.94 -1.64
C ARG A 37 -4.29 -10.12 -1.58
N ALA A 38 -4.24 -10.92 -2.63
CA ALA A 38 -3.34 -12.08 -2.70
C ALA A 38 -1.87 -11.64 -2.69
N ASP A 39 -1.55 -10.60 -3.46
CA ASP A 39 -0.24 -9.96 -3.50
C ASP A 39 0.14 -9.40 -2.14
N CYS A 40 -0.76 -8.66 -1.48
CA CYS A 40 -0.51 -8.15 -0.13
C CYS A 40 -0.26 -9.28 0.88
N ASN A 41 -1.07 -10.34 0.87
CA ASN A 41 -0.84 -11.50 1.74
C ASN A 41 0.53 -12.15 1.51
N ASN A 42 1.04 -12.13 0.28
CA ASN A 42 2.37 -12.65 -0.02
C ASN A 42 3.48 -11.68 0.40
N ALA A 43 3.28 -10.36 0.24
CA ALA A 43 4.20 -9.33 0.70
C ALA A 43 4.35 -9.35 2.23
N LEU A 44 3.25 -9.54 2.98
CA LEU A 44 3.26 -9.64 4.44
C LEU A 44 4.15 -10.77 4.97
N LYS A 45 4.22 -11.90 4.26
CA LYS A 45 5.08 -13.05 4.64
C LYS A 45 6.57 -12.72 4.55
N LYS A 46 6.95 -11.65 3.86
CA LYS A 46 8.33 -11.20 3.70
C LYS A 46 8.78 -10.23 4.81
N ILE A 47 7.88 -9.82 5.70
CA ILE A 47 8.25 -9.03 6.88
C ILE A 47 9.12 -9.92 7.78
N MET A 48 10.32 -9.43 8.08
CA MET A 48 11.27 -10.12 8.94
C MET A 48 11.06 -9.67 10.38
N TYR A 49 11.26 -10.61 11.30
CA TYR A 49 11.13 -10.38 12.73
C TYR A 49 12.36 -10.94 13.43
N GLU A 50 12.70 -10.35 14.57
CA GLU A 50 13.74 -10.82 15.46
C GLU A 50 13.36 -12.17 16.11
N ALA A 51 14.32 -12.79 16.80
CA ALA A 51 14.12 -14.09 17.45
C ALA A 51 12.97 -14.09 18.48
N ASP A 52 12.70 -12.95 19.12
CA ASP A 52 11.60 -12.75 20.06
C ASP A 52 10.27 -12.38 19.38
N SER A 53 10.21 -12.44 18.05
CA SER A 53 9.08 -12.06 17.20
C SER A 53 8.73 -10.56 17.23
N SER A 54 9.65 -9.68 17.66
CA SER A 54 9.52 -8.24 17.49
C SER A 54 10.00 -7.76 16.12
N LEU A 55 9.52 -6.62 15.66
CA LEU A 55 10.16 -5.88 14.56
C LEU A 55 11.52 -5.32 15.03
N ASP A 56 12.47 -5.23 14.11
CA ASP A 56 13.78 -4.63 14.37
C ASP A 56 13.61 -3.17 14.81
N ILE A 57 14.08 -2.87 16.03
CA ILE A 57 14.03 -1.52 16.63
C ILE A 57 15.01 -0.52 15.98
N ARG A 58 15.69 -0.91 14.92
CA ARG A 58 16.51 -0.02 14.08
C ARG A 58 15.81 0.41 12.79
N GLU A 59 14.68 -0.22 12.46
CA GLU A 59 13.92 0.04 11.24
C GLU A 59 12.65 0.85 11.60
N TYR A 60 12.66 2.15 11.32
CA TYR A 60 11.47 3.00 11.55
C TYR A 60 10.41 2.82 10.45
N HIS A 61 10.80 2.29 9.29
CA HIS A 61 9.94 2.06 8.13
C HIS A 61 10.28 0.71 7.51
N VAL A 62 9.35 -0.23 7.59
CA VAL A 62 9.48 -1.55 6.97
C VAL A 62 8.65 -1.55 5.70
N GLU A 63 9.25 -1.75 4.54
CA GLU A 63 8.54 -1.94 3.27
C GLU A 63 8.78 -3.35 2.75
N ARG A 64 7.74 -4.06 2.31
CA ARG A 64 7.88 -5.37 1.64
C ARG A 64 6.92 -5.47 0.47
N ILE A 65 7.36 -6.19 -0.57
CA ILE A 65 6.67 -6.14 -1.87
C ILE A 65 6.45 -7.54 -2.44
N SER A 66 5.28 -7.75 -3.04
CA SER A 66 4.99 -8.94 -3.84
C SER A 66 3.96 -8.59 -4.90
N GLY A 67 4.22 -9.01 -6.15
CA GLY A 67 3.33 -8.67 -7.27
C GLY A 67 3.11 -7.16 -7.34
N ASN A 68 1.86 -6.73 -7.34
CA ASN A 68 1.47 -5.32 -7.38
C ASN A 68 1.33 -4.66 -6.00
N CYS A 69 1.39 -5.41 -4.89
CA CYS A 69 1.18 -4.86 -3.55
C CYS A 69 2.49 -4.53 -2.85
N VAL A 70 2.50 -3.36 -2.22
CA VAL A 70 3.51 -2.89 -1.29
C VAL A 70 2.87 -2.78 0.09
N VAL A 71 3.43 -3.47 1.08
CA VAL A 71 3.01 -3.41 2.48
C VAL A 71 4.05 -2.61 3.25
N MET A 72 3.60 -1.68 4.08
CA MET A 72 4.47 -0.78 4.83
C MET A 72 4.07 -0.74 6.31
N VAL A 73 5.06 -0.75 7.19
CA VAL A 73 4.91 -0.49 8.62
C VAL A 73 5.70 0.77 8.94
N ASP A 74 5.00 1.88 9.16
CA ASP A 74 5.57 3.12 9.65
C ASP A 74 5.56 3.09 11.19
N ASN A 75 6.74 2.93 11.79
CA ASN A 75 6.97 2.84 13.23
C ASN A 75 7.94 3.95 13.69
N PRO A 76 7.49 5.21 13.72
CA PRO A 76 8.36 6.37 13.92
C PRO A 76 9.10 6.38 15.26
N ASN A 77 8.56 5.68 16.26
CA ASN A 77 9.15 5.58 17.59
C ASN A 77 9.98 4.29 17.78
N VAL A 78 10.24 3.54 16.70
CA VAL A 78 11.03 2.30 16.69
C VAL A 78 10.67 1.33 17.82
N LEU A 79 9.37 1.19 18.06
CA LEU A 79 8.83 0.31 19.09
C LEU A 79 9.09 -1.15 18.73
N ALA A 80 9.41 -1.98 19.72
CA ALA A 80 9.52 -3.44 19.56
C ALA A 80 8.13 -4.07 19.34
N LEU A 81 7.56 -3.84 18.15
CA LEU A 81 6.22 -4.29 17.80
C LEU A 81 6.19 -5.80 17.61
N ASN A 82 5.34 -6.48 18.36
CA ASN A 82 5.16 -7.91 18.20
C ASN A 82 4.53 -8.25 16.84
N LYS A 83 5.01 -9.33 16.21
CA LYS A 83 4.49 -9.90 14.96
C LYS A 83 2.97 -10.05 14.93
N GLN A 84 2.36 -10.44 16.04
CA GLN A 84 0.91 -10.63 16.15
C GLN A 84 0.17 -9.31 15.94
N ILE A 85 0.65 -8.21 16.54
CA ILE A 85 0.05 -6.87 16.39
C ILE A 85 0.08 -6.43 14.92
N VAL A 86 1.23 -6.61 14.26
CA VAL A 86 1.40 -6.28 12.83
C VAL A 86 0.47 -7.14 11.97
N THR A 87 0.44 -8.45 12.22
CA THR A 87 -0.37 -9.41 11.45
C THR A 87 -1.86 -9.13 11.58
N ASP A 88 -2.35 -8.92 12.80
CA ASP A 88 -3.75 -8.64 13.08
C ASP A 88 -4.18 -7.27 12.52
N GLY A 89 -3.30 -6.27 12.61
CA GLY A 89 -3.53 -4.96 12.01
C GLY A 89 -3.67 -5.02 10.49
N PHE A 90 -2.81 -5.76 9.79
CA PHE A 90 -2.96 -5.97 8.35
C PHE A 90 -4.17 -6.82 7.98
N LYS A 91 -4.50 -7.84 8.78
CA LYS A 91 -5.72 -8.64 8.59
C LYS A 91 -6.96 -7.76 8.68
N LYS A 92 -7.00 -6.84 9.65
CA LYS A 92 -8.05 -5.84 9.80
C LYS A 92 -8.10 -4.91 8.59
N LEU A 93 -6.98 -4.30 8.22
CA LEU A 93 -6.89 -3.41 7.05
C LEU A 93 -7.40 -4.09 5.76
N LEU A 94 -6.97 -5.32 5.49
CA LEU A 94 -7.43 -6.10 4.34
C LEU A 94 -8.88 -6.56 4.45
N GLY A 95 -9.41 -6.73 5.66
CA GLY A 95 -10.83 -6.97 5.91
C GLY A 95 -11.69 -5.79 5.44
N HIS A 96 -11.27 -4.56 5.78
CA HIS A 96 -11.97 -3.33 5.40
C HIS A 96 -11.78 -2.96 3.93
N CYS A 97 -10.53 -2.94 3.45
CA CYS A 97 -10.19 -2.47 2.12
C CYS A 97 -10.27 -3.55 1.04
N LYS A 98 -10.40 -4.83 1.40
CA LYS A 98 -10.50 -5.96 0.47
C LYS A 98 -9.29 -6.03 -0.48
N ASN A 99 -9.48 -5.61 -1.73
CA ASN A 99 -8.45 -5.58 -2.78
C ASN A 99 -7.82 -4.21 -3.01
N ASN A 100 -8.29 -3.20 -2.27
CA ASN A 100 -7.91 -1.81 -2.43
C ASN A 100 -6.71 -1.45 -1.55
N SER A 101 -6.04 -0.37 -1.92
CA SER A 101 -5.05 0.31 -1.08
C SER A 101 -5.73 0.93 0.14
N GLY A 102 -4.94 1.21 1.17
CA GLY A 102 -5.43 1.84 2.39
C GLY A 102 -4.37 1.93 3.47
N TYR A 103 -4.73 2.56 4.58
CA TYR A 103 -3.95 2.56 5.81
C TYR A 103 -4.82 2.25 7.02
N TYR A 104 -4.18 1.74 8.06
CA TYR A 104 -4.73 1.55 9.40
C TYR A 104 -3.77 2.16 10.43
N ASN A 105 -4.21 3.19 11.14
CA ASN A 105 -3.50 3.68 12.31
C ASN A 105 -3.81 2.74 13.49
N LEU A 106 -2.78 2.09 14.06
CA LEU A 106 -3.00 1.24 15.23
C LEU A 106 -3.63 2.06 16.35
N THR A 107 -4.51 1.46 17.15
CA THR A 107 -5.08 2.15 18.33
C THR A 107 -4.12 2.14 19.51
N ASN A 108 -3.29 1.10 19.59
CA ASN A 108 -2.22 0.96 20.56
C ASN A 108 -1.08 0.14 19.93
N PRO A 109 0.10 0.74 19.66
CA PRO A 109 0.47 2.14 19.87
C PRO A 109 -0.09 3.07 18.78
N ALA A 110 -0.66 4.22 19.18
CA ALA A 110 -1.35 5.17 18.28
C ALA A 110 -0.46 5.86 17.22
N THR A 111 0.86 5.71 17.34
CA THR A 111 1.86 6.36 16.46
C THR A 111 2.28 5.50 15.28
N VAL A 112 1.80 4.26 15.20
CA VAL A 112 2.17 3.30 14.17
C VAL A 112 1.09 3.25 13.09
N THR A 113 1.51 3.32 11.84
CA THR A 113 0.63 3.21 10.68
C THR A 113 0.98 1.98 9.87
N LEU A 114 -0.02 1.15 9.57
CA LEU A 114 0.09 0.04 8.65
C LEU A 114 -0.53 0.44 7.32
N SER A 115 0.19 0.29 6.22
CA SER A 115 -0.27 0.74 4.91
C SER A 115 -0.14 -0.34 3.85
N ILE A 116 -1.11 -0.39 2.93
CA ILE A 116 -1.04 -1.18 1.70
C ILE A 116 -1.28 -0.26 0.50
N ARG A 117 -0.44 -0.37 -0.53
CA ARG A 117 -0.60 0.39 -1.76
C ARG A 117 -0.26 -0.45 -2.99
N SER A 118 -0.74 -0.02 -4.14
CA SER A 118 -0.18 -0.47 -5.42
C SER A 118 1.26 0.04 -5.58
N ARG A 119 2.07 -0.71 -6.31
CA ARG A 119 3.38 -0.22 -6.78
C ARG A 119 3.25 1.13 -7.47
N GLN A 120 4.24 1.98 -7.26
CA GLN A 120 4.36 3.22 -8.00
C GLN A 120 5.05 2.97 -9.34
N PRO A 121 4.71 3.75 -10.38
CA PRO A 121 5.48 3.72 -11.61
C PRO A 121 6.89 4.29 -11.37
N LEU A 122 7.82 3.96 -12.26
CA LEU A 122 9.14 4.60 -12.32
C LEU A 122 9.00 6.14 -12.37
N PRO A 123 9.88 6.90 -11.70
CA PRO A 123 11.22 6.52 -11.24
C PRO A 123 11.28 6.03 -9.79
N ILE A 124 10.14 5.74 -9.15
CA ILE A 124 10.14 5.31 -7.75
C ILE A 124 10.87 3.97 -7.62
N ILE A 125 11.92 3.98 -6.81
CA ILE A 125 12.68 2.79 -6.44
C ILE A 125 11.99 2.20 -5.21
N GLU A 126 11.54 0.98 -5.36
CA GLU A 126 10.77 0.21 -4.39
C GLU A 126 11.72 -0.79 -3.68
N ASP A 127 11.40 -1.27 -2.46
CA ASP A 127 12.29 -2.11 -1.63
C ASP A 127 12.86 -3.36 -2.34
N ASP A 128 12.10 -3.96 -3.27
CA ASP A 128 12.54 -5.13 -4.02
C ASP A 128 13.32 -4.82 -5.32
N SER A 129 13.66 -3.55 -5.53
CA SER A 129 14.50 -3.11 -6.64
C SER A 129 15.90 -3.69 -6.47
N LYS A 130 16.42 -4.32 -7.53
CA LYS A 130 17.76 -4.89 -7.49
C LYS A 130 18.81 -3.79 -7.40
N PHE A 131 19.71 -3.96 -6.45
CA PHE A 131 20.87 -3.09 -6.30
C PHE A 131 21.77 -3.16 -7.55
N ASN A 132 22.30 -2.01 -7.98
CA ASN A 132 23.16 -1.87 -9.17
C ASN A 132 22.57 -2.31 -10.51
N GLU A 133 21.25 -2.51 -10.61
CA GLU A 133 20.61 -2.74 -11.92
C GLU A 133 20.19 -1.40 -12.53
N VAL A 134 20.67 -1.13 -13.74
CA VAL A 134 20.28 0.06 -14.51
C VAL A 134 18.87 -0.15 -15.03
N PHE A 135 17.97 0.81 -14.81
CA PHE A 135 16.64 0.81 -15.40
C PHE A 135 16.44 2.04 -16.29
N CYS A 136 15.66 1.87 -17.35
CA CYS A 136 15.34 2.97 -18.26
C CYS A 136 14.26 3.86 -17.64
N TYR A 137 14.56 5.14 -17.46
CA TYR A 137 13.58 6.14 -17.05
C TYR A 137 13.12 6.99 -18.25
N GLY A 138 11.81 6.98 -18.53
CA GLY A 138 11.21 7.71 -19.64
C GLY A 138 11.19 6.96 -20.97
N LYS A 139 10.47 7.52 -21.96
CA LYS A 139 10.35 6.99 -23.33
C LYS A 139 11.38 7.57 -24.31
N LYS A 140 12.25 8.48 -23.85
CA LYS A 140 13.27 9.07 -24.72
C LYS A 140 14.32 7.99 -24.95
N LEU A 141 14.38 7.47 -26.18
CA LEU A 141 15.53 6.67 -26.62
C LEU A 141 16.77 7.54 -26.44
N ALA A 142 17.79 7.02 -25.77
CA ALA A 142 19.08 7.70 -25.66
C ALA A 142 19.57 8.04 -27.07
N SER A 143 19.88 9.31 -27.33
CA SER A 143 20.50 9.71 -28.60
C SER A 143 22.02 9.78 -28.43
N PRO A 144 22.82 9.62 -29.50
CA PRO A 144 24.28 9.75 -29.43
C PRO A 144 24.77 11.07 -28.80
N SER A 145 23.97 12.14 -28.86
CA SER A 145 24.24 13.42 -28.21
C SER A 145 24.21 13.35 -26.68
N ASP A 146 23.42 12.44 -26.10
CA ASP A 146 23.31 12.24 -24.65
C ASP A 146 24.59 11.59 -24.07
N CYS A 147 25.47 11.06 -24.93
CA CYS A 147 26.74 10.39 -24.55
C CYS A 147 27.99 11.25 -24.80
N GLN A 148 27.85 12.50 -25.25
CA GLN A 148 29.01 13.37 -25.44
C GLN A 148 29.56 13.78 -24.06
N LYS A 149 30.73 13.23 -23.70
CA LYS A 149 31.53 13.74 -22.59
C LYS A 149 31.84 15.20 -22.88
N TYR A 150 31.61 16.08 -21.91
CA TYR A 150 32.16 17.43 -21.92
C TYR A 150 33.67 17.32 -22.13
N ALA A 151 34.14 17.78 -23.28
CA ALA A 151 35.56 17.90 -23.61
C ALA A 151 36.15 19.13 -22.92
#